data_AF-A0A2P5C3B3-F1
#
_entry.id   AF-A0A2P5C3B3-F1
#
_cell.length_a   1.000
_cell.length_b   1.000
_cell.length_c   1.000
_cell.angle_alpha   90.00
_cell.angle_beta   90.00
_cell.angle_gamma   90.00
#
_symmetry.space_group_name_H-M   'P 1'
#
loop_
_entity.id
_entity.type
_entity.pdbx_description
1 polymer ?
#
loop_
_entity_poly.entity_id
_entity_poly.type
_entity_poly.pdbx_seq_one_letter_code
_entity_poly.pdbx_strand_id
1 'polypeptide(L)'
;MKLVPKINVPITYSKPFFLLILFFVTLSSPCVKTISDSKNSLTFKTCSDQKILTSKHQSHSQAFSSLFQELVSQSSKSKFFKTTQLSDLDDQTTISGLFQCREDISNETCRNCVETLPEMATNLCKTASSARVQLKECYIRYEPEDMLSEKYYSHNELVLLHKTCGAESSHVDGFEEMRSAAFSDLQDAVVEEGGFCKTNYQLVQVMAQCEGEMEACECGECVNKAAEFAQEECGNAVSAEIYLDKCFLSYSYYPQGIPEDRENRGKSNSNNGRTLAIVLGGGAALCFGFIFLLFIKSWTKKDDDDDLV
;
A
#
# COMPACT_ATOMS: atom_id res chain seq x y z
N MET A 1 -56.54 69.33 -36.35
CA MET A 1 -57.72 68.96 -35.54
C MET A 1 -57.49 67.54 -35.00
N LYS A 2 -57.59 67.38 -33.68
CA LYS A 2 -57.49 66.15 -32.86
C LYS A 2 -56.10 65.55 -32.61
N LEU A 3 -55.61 65.88 -31.41
CA LEU A 3 -54.64 65.16 -30.59
C LEU A 3 -55.08 63.70 -30.38
N VAL A 4 -54.16 62.74 -30.48
CA VAL A 4 -54.31 61.38 -29.98
C VAL A 4 -53.33 61.19 -28.82
N PRO A 5 -53.77 60.76 -27.62
CA PRO A 5 -52.94 60.73 -26.42
C PRO A 5 -52.01 59.51 -26.40
N LYS A 6 -50.76 59.72 -25.96
CA LYS A 6 -49.85 58.64 -25.54
C LYS A 6 -50.39 58.03 -24.24
N ILE A 7 -50.82 56.77 -24.29
CA ILE A 7 -51.18 55.99 -23.11
C ILE A 7 -49.88 55.43 -22.52
N ASN A 8 -49.45 56.00 -21.40
CA ASN A 8 -48.43 55.39 -20.53
C ASN A 8 -49.10 54.30 -19.69
N VAL A 9 -48.79 53.03 -19.96
CA VAL A 9 -49.14 51.92 -19.08
C VAL A 9 -48.02 51.75 -18.05
N PRO A 10 -48.27 51.92 -16.75
CA PRO A 10 -47.26 51.63 -15.73
C PRO A 10 -47.09 50.12 -15.61
N ILE A 11 -45.89 49.62 -15.90
CA ILE A 11 -45.51 48.23 -15.61
C ILE A 11 -45.29 48.13 -14.10
N THR A 12 -46.29 47.65 -13.39
CA THR A 12 -46.21 47.29 -11.97
C THR A 12 -45.45 45.97 -11.85
N TYR A 13 -44.15 46.06 -11.55
CA TYR A 13 -43.34 44.89 -11.21
C TYR A 13 -43.79 44.32 -9.85
N SER A 14 -44.39 43.14 -9.89
CA SER A 14 -44.77 42.39 -8.70
C SER A 14 -43.51 41.94 -7.95
N LYS A 15 -43.49 42.15 -6.62
CA LYS A 15 -42.37 41.89 -5.71
C LYS A 15 -42.01 40.40 -5.41
N PRO A 16 -42.68 39.32 -5.89
CA PRO A 16 -42.26 37.97 -5.50
C PRO A 16 -41.16 37.39 -6.39
N PHE A 17 -40.83 37.99 -7.54
CA PHE A 17 -39.85 37.43 -8.47
C PHE A 17 -38.39 37.65 -8.03
N PHE A 18 -38.11 38.73 -7.29
CA PHE A 18 -36.74 39.04 -6.84
C PHE A 18 -36.31 38.23 -5.61
N LEU A 19 -37.26 37.68 -4.85
CA LEU A 19 -36.97 36.82 -3.68
C LEU A 19 -36.62 35.38 -4.07
N LEU A 20 -37.09 34.90 -5.22
CA LEU A 20 -36.77 33.55 -5.72
C LEU A 20 -35.32 33.42 -6.23
N ILE A 21 -34.75 34.50 -6.77
CA ILE A 21 -33.37 34.49 -7.29
C ILE A 21 -32.34 34.48 -6.13
N LEU A 22 -32.68 35.08 -4.98
CA LEU A 22 -31.83 35.05 -3.77
C LEU A 22 -31.80 33.69 -3.06
N PHE A 23 -32.78 32.80 -3.31
CA PHE A 23 -32.82 31.47 -2.71
C PHE A 23 -32.04 30.41 -3.51
N PHE A 24 -31.82 30.62 -4.81
CA PHE A 24 -31.04 29.69 -5.65
C PHE A 24 -29.53 29.95 -5.59
N VAL A 25 -29.08 31.12 -5.12
CA VAL A 25 -27.64 31.44 -5.00
C VAL A 25 -27.05 30.96 -3.66
N THR A 26 -27.87 30.60 -2.67
CA THR A 26 -27.40 30.07 -1.37
C THR A 26 -27.38 28.53 -1.29
N LEU A 27 -27.70 27.83 -2.39
CA LEU A 27 -27.61 26.37 -2.50
C LEU A 27 -26.53 25.90 -3.50
N SER A 28 -25.53 26.73 -3.73
CA SER A 28 -24.27 26.32 -4.36
C SER A 28 -23.08 26.84 -3.55
N SER A 29 -23.08 26.56 -2.25
CA SER A 29 -21.79 26.40 -1.58
C SER A 29 -21.08 25.24 -2.27
N PRO A 30 -19.89 25.43 -2.89
CA PRO A 30 -19.04 24.29 -3.09
C PRO A 30 -18.82 23.74 -1.68
N CYS A 31 -19.35 22.54 -1.42
CA CYS A 31 -18.76 21.70 -0.40
C CYS A 31 -17.30 21.58 -0.84
N VAL A 32 -16.43 22.41 -0.25
CA VAL A 32 -15.01 22.15 -0.24
C VAL A 32 -14.93 20.79 0.44
N LYS A 33 -14.77 19.75 -0.36
CA LYS A 33 -14.27 18.49 0.15
C LYS A 33 -12.88 18.81 0.63
N THR A 34 -12.73 19.15 1.91
CA THR A 34 -11.50 18.85 2.61
C THR A 34 -11.43 17.33 2.62
N ILE A 35 -10.86 16.77 1.56
CA ILE A 35 -10.23 15.47 1.64
C ILE A 35 -9.13 15.72 2.68
N SER A 36 -9.42 15.40 3.94
CA SER A 36 -8.37 15.10 4.90
C SER A 36 -7.67 13.89 4.28
N ASP A 37 -6.65 14.16 3.47
CA ASP A 37 -6.00 13.14 2.68
C ASP A 37 -5.15 12.31 3.61
N SER A 38 -5.78 11.32 4.25
CA SER A 38 -5.14 10.39 5.18
C SER A 38 -3.93 9.66 4.57
N LYS A 39 -3.77 9.75 3.25
CA LYS A 39 -2.67 9.23 2.43
C LYS A 39 -1.36 10.00 2.63
N ASN A 40 -1.45 11.30 2.88
CA ASN A 40 -0.29 12.17 3.14
C ASN A 40 0.03 12.31 4.64
N SER A 41 -0.51 11.41 5.47
CA SER A 41 -0.17 11.36 6.89
C SER A 41 1.24 10.80 7.08
N LEU A 42 2.06 11.53 7.83
CA LEU A 42 3.41 11.12 8.21
C LEU A 42 3.35 9.81 9.00
N THR A 43 3.99 8.76 8.49
CA THR A 43 4.23 7.51 9.22
C THR A 43 5.43 7.69 10.16
N PHE A 44 6.60 7.99 9.59
CA PHE A 44 7.80 8.29 10.39
C PHE A 44 8.80 9.13 9.59
N LYS A 45 9.81 9.64 10.30
CA LYS A 45 10.99 10.25 9.69
C LYS A 45 12.26 9.84 10.40
N THR A 46 13.36 9.80 9.66
CA THR A 46 14.72 9.77 10.19
C THR A 46 15.50 10.93 9.58
N CYS A 47 16.30 11.62 10.38
CA CYS A 47 17.16 12.72 9.92
C CYS A 47 18.53 12.51 10.54
N SER A 48 19.61 12.77 9.79
CA SER A 48 20.97 12.77 10.35
C SER A 48 21.24 13.98 11.23
N ASP A 49 22.09 13.82 12.25
CA ASP A 49 22.60 14.94 13.04
C ASP A 49 23.61 15.80 12.25
N GLN A 50 24.29 15.18 11.29
CA GLN A 50 25.17 15.87 10.35
C GLN A 50 24.36 16.80 9.49
N LYS A 51 24.76 18.07 9.47
CA LYS A 51 24.14 19.10 8.64
C LYS A 51 24.80 19.11 7.28
N ILE A 52 24.02 19.46 6.25
CA ILE A 52 24.55 19.85 4.95
C ILE A 52 25.52 21.00 5.21
N LEU A 53 26.79 20.78 4.86
CA LEU A 53 27.73 21.87 4.73
C LEU A 53 27.20 22.68 3.54
N THR A 54 26.40 23.72 3.76
CA THR A 54 26.14 24.70 2.70
C THR A 54 27.23 25.75 2.77
N SER A 55 27.69 26.26 1.63
CA SER A 55 28.54 27.45 1.66
C SER A 55 27.79 28.51 2.49
N LYS A 56 28.49 29.20 3.39
CA LYS A 56 27.93 30.11 4.42
C LYS A 56 26.96 31.20 3.90
N HIS A 57 26.72 31.27 2.59
CA HIS A 57 25.92 32.27 1.91
C HIS A 57 24.73 31.71 1.09
N GLN A 58 24.54 30.38 0.99
CA GLN A 58 23.46 29.83 0.17
C GLN A 58 22.46 29.05 1.03
N SER A 59 21.29 29.65 1.24
CA SER A 59 20.16 29.06 1.98
C SER A 59 19.40 28.00 1.19
N HIS A 60 19.79 27.73 -0.06
CA HIS A 60 19.10 26.83 -0.98
C HIS A 60 20.11 26.03 -1.81
N SER A 61 20.20 24.73 -1.56
CA SER A 61 21.08 23.85 -2.33
C SER A 61 20.49 23.58 -3.71
N GLN A 62 21.25 23.86 -4.77
CA GLN A 62 20.84 23.60 -6.15
C GLN A 62 20.81 22.09 -6.41
N ALA A 63 21.78 21.34 -5.86
CA ALA A 63 21.80 19.88 -5.89
C ALA A 63 20.50 19.25 -5.38
N PHE A 64 20.02 19.66 -4.20
CA PHE A 64 18.77 19.16 -3.63
C PHE A 64 17.53 19.56 -4.45
N SER A 65 17.51 20.80 -4.96
CA SER A 65 16.43 21.27 -5.83
C SER A 65 16.31 20.41 -7.08
N SER A 66 17.43 20.16 -7.77
CA SER A 66 17.50 19.30 -8.94
C SER A 66 17.17 17.83 -8.61
N LEU A 67 17.66 17.33 -7.48
CA LEU A 67 17.35 15.98 -7.01
C LEU A 67 15.83 15.78 -6.84
N PHE A 68 15.17 16.62 -6.04
CA PHE A 68 13.74 16.49 -5.78
C PHE A 68 12.89 16.71 -7.03
N GLN A 69 13.26 17.66 -7.90
CA GLN A 69 12.57 17.85 -9.17
C GLN A 69 12.60 16.59 -10.04
N GLU A 70 13.75 15.91 -10.12
CA GLU A 70 13.88 14.68 -10.88
C GLU A 70 13.08 13.54 -10.26
N LEU A 71 13.14 13.36 -8.92
CA LEU A 71 12.35 12.34 -8.22
C LEU A 71 10.83 12.51 -8.48
N VAL A 72 10.32 13.75 -8.36
CA VAL A 72 8.90 14.08 -8.62
C VAL A 72 8.54 13.92 -10.10
N SER A 73 9.46 14.19 -11.01
CA SER A 73 9.26 13.96 -12.45
C SER A 73 9.08 12.46 -12.73
N GLN A 74 9.97 11.62 -12.19
CA GLN A 74 9.99 10.19 -12.46
C GLN A 74 8.86 9.41 -11.76
N SER A 75 8.32 9.92 -10.66
CA SER A 75 7.17 9.29 -9.97
C SER A 75 5.88 9.27 -10.81
N SER A 76 5.82 10.04 -11.90
CA SER A 76 4.73 9.94 -12.88
C SER A 76 4.82 8.71 -13.79
N LYS A 77 5.98 8.05 -13.83
CA LYS A 77 6.31 6.97 -14.77
C LYS A 77 6.61 5.65 -14.06
N SER A 78 7.23 5.71 -12.89
CA SER A 78 7.68 4.54 -12.12
C SER A 78 7.25 4.62 -10.66
N LYS A 79 7.23 3.47 -9.99
CA LYS A 79 7.03 3.34 -8.53
C LYS A 79 8.32 3.46 -7.74
N PHE A 80 9.46 3.31 -8.39
CA PHE A 80 10.77 3.43 -7.78
C PHE A 80 11.71 4.13 -8.75
N PHE A 81 12.55 5.01 -8.22
CA PHE A 81 13.64 5.62 -8.97
C PHE A 81 14.70 6.11 -8.00
N LYS A 82 15.96 5.85 -8.35
CA LYS A 82 17.15 6.31 -7.63
C LYS A 82 18.03 7.12 -8.58
N THR A 83 18.59 8.22 -8.08
CA THR A 83 19.50 9.07 -8.85
C THR A 83 20.49 9.78 -7.92
N THR A 84 21.53 10.36 -8.51
CA THR A 84 22.60 11.08 -7.81
C THR A 84 22.73 12.48 -8.38
N GLN A 85 22.99 13.46 -7.52
CA GLN A 85 23.32 14.84 -7.92
C GLN A 85 24.67 15.25 -7.34
N LEU A 86 25.47 15.98 -8.11
CA LEU A 86 26.71 16.59 -7.63
C LEU A 86 26.39 17.67 -6.59
N SER A 87 27.16 17.70 -5.50
CA SER A 87 27.01 18.69 -4.44
C SER A 87 27.37 20.10 -4.92
N ASP A 88 26.84 21.12 -4.23
CA ASP A 88 27.17 22.52 -4.54
C ASP A 88 28.53 22.96 -3.97
N LEU A 89 29.20 22.12 -3.18
CA LEU A 89 30.41 22.48 -2.41
C LEU A 89 31.71 22.10 -3.08
N ASP A 90 31.74 20.89 -3.62
CA ASP A 90 32.90 20.31 -4.27
C ASP A 90 32.45 19.33 -5.36
N ASP A 91 33.33 19.16 -6.35
CA ASP A 91 33.06 18.33 -7.53
C ASP A 91 33.20 16.81 -7.26
N GLN A 92 33.38 16.41 -6.00
CA GLN A 92 33.63 15.01 -5.61
C GLN A 92 32.50 14.42 -4.74
N THR A 93 31.77 15.26 -4.03
CA THR A 93 30.68 14.86 -3.15
C THR A 93 29.39 14.78 -3.96
N THR A 94 28.75 13.63 -3.89
CA THR A 94 27.47 13.34 -4.55
C THR A 94 26.41 13.04 -3.50
N ILE A 95 25.18 13.46 -3.80
CA ILE A 95 24.01 13.18 -2.98
C ILE A 95 23.16 12.17 -3.75
N SER A 96 23.01 10.98 -3.17
CA SER A 96 22.07 9.98 -3.66
C SER A 96 20.68 10.26 -3.10
N GLY A 97 19.66 10.12 -3.95
CA GLY A 97 18.28 10.17 -3.52
C GLY A 97 17.42 9.16 -4.27
N LEU A 98 16.37 8.70 -3.60
CA LEU A 98 15.37 7.84 -4.19
C LEU A 98 13.98 8.19 -3.68
N PHE A 99 12.97 7.83 -4.47
CA PHE A 99 11.61 7.66 -3.98
C PHE A 99 11.19 6.21 -4.16
N GLN A 100 10.23 5.80 -3.34
CA GLN A 100 9.48 4.58 -3.61
C GLN A 100 8.02 4.76 -3.19
N CYS A 101 7.12 4.39 -4.09
CA CYS A 101 5.69 4.32 -3.87
C CYS A 101 5.27 2.87 -3.58
N ARG A 102 4.10 2.70 -2.96
CA ARG A 102 3.47 1.39 -2.87
C ARG A 102 3.15 0.87 -4.28
N GLU A 103 3.29 -0.43 -4.51
CA GLU A 103 3.16 -0.95 -5.88
C GLU A 103 1.70 -0.98 -6.36
N ASP A 104 0.74 -1.13 -5.44
CA ASP A 104 -0.70 -1.27 -5.73
C ASP A 104 -1.45 0.05 -6.02
N ILE A 105 -0.77 1.21 -6.03
CA ILE A 105 -1.39 2.52 -6.33
C ILE A 105 -1.17 2.94 -7.79
N SER A 106 -1.90 3.95 -8.28
CA SER A 106 -1.67 4.51 -9.63
C SER A 106 -0.43 5.41 -9.66
N ASN A 107 0.15 5.67 -10.85
CA ASN A 107 1.29 6.60 -10.96
C ASN A 107 0.89 8.04 -10.64
N GLU A 108 -0.37 8.40 -10.86
CA GLU A 108 -0.91 9.68 -10.43
C GLU A 108 -0.90 9.79 -8.90
N THR A 109 -1.42 8.78 -8.19
CA THR A 109 -1.36 8.74 -6.72
C THR A 109 0.08 8.72 -6.21
N CYS A 110 0.98 7.98 -6.87
CA CYS A 110 2.40 7.98 -6.54
C CYS A 110 3.02 9.38 -6.68
N ARG A 111 2.79 10.07 -7.80
CA ARG A 111 3.29 11.43 -8.00
C ARG A 111 2.74 12.40 -6.96
N ASN A 112 1.44 12.35 -6.68
CA ASN A 112 0.80 13.23 -5.70
C ASN A 112 1.36 12.98 -4.28
N CYS A 113 1.74 11.75 -3.96
CA CYS A 113 2.41 11.45 -2.70
C CYS A 113 3.85 12.02 -2.71
N VAL A 114 4.64 11.74 -3.74
CA VAL A 114 6.06 12.13 -3.84
C VAL A 114 6.24 13.66 -3.92
N GLU A 115 5.32 14.41 -4.52
CA GLU A 115 5.42 15.87 -4.62
C GLU A 115 5.31 16.60 -3.27
N THR A 116 4.70 15.98 -2.26
CA THR A 116 4.58 16.55 -0.91
C THR A 116 5.86 16.38 -0.08
N LEU A 117 6.64 15.35 -0.39
CA LEU A 117 7.76 14.91 0.42
C LEU A 117 8.94 15.88 0.50
N PRO A 118 9.33 16.64 -0.55
CA PRO A 118 10.41 17.63 -0.48
C PRO A 118 10.15 18.73 0.56
N GLU A 119 8.93 19.27 0.58
CA GLU A 119 8.52 20.28 1.57
C GLU A 119 8.50 19.67 2.97
N MET A 120 7.94 18.47 3.12
CA MET A 120 7.92 17.76 4.40
C MET A 120 9.34 17.49 4.90
N ALA A 121 10.26 17.01 4.07
CA ALA A 121 11.65 16.78 4.45
C ALA A 121 12.35 18.08 4.90
N THR A 122 12.13 19.18 4.19
CA THR A 122 12.67 20.49 4.57
C THR A 122 12.12 20.94 5.94
N ASN A 123 10.81 20.84 6.15
CA ASN A 123 10.18 21.26 7.39
C ASN A 123 10.53 20.35 8.58
N LEU A 124 10.61 19.05 8.35
CA LEU A 124 10.79 18.04 9.39
C LEU A 124 12.26 17.75 9.72
N CYS A 125 13.16 17.81 8.73
CA CYS A 125 14.59 17.51 8.88
C CYS A 125 15.51 18.72 8.72
N LYS A 126 14.96 19.91 8.42
CA LYS A 126 15.69 21.19 8.35
C LYS A 126 16.88 21.13 7.40
N THR A 127 18.08 21.00 7.97
CA THR A 127 19.37 21.07 7.27
C THR A 127 20.14 19.76 7.36
N ALA A 128 19.46 18.66 7.72
CA ALA A 128 20.08 17.33 7.77
C ALA A 128 20.64 16.93 6.40
N SER A 129 21.84 16.37 6.38
CA SER A 129 22.51 15.87 5.18
C SER A 129 21.89 14.58 4.64
N SER A 130 21.29 13.78 5.53
CA SER A 130 20.49 12.61 5.18
C SER A 130 19.11 12.67 5.84
N ALA A 131 18.09 12.21 5.12
CA ALA A 131 16.77 11.97 5.70
C ALA A 131 16.02 10.85 4.98
N ARG A 132 15.12 10.21 5.72
CA ARG A 132 13.99 9.42 5.19
C ARG A 132 12.69 10.00 5.71
N VAL A 133 11.74 10.25 4.84
CA VAL A 133 10.37 10.68 5.22
C VAL A 133 9.40 9.69 4.61
N GLN A 134 8.67 8.98 5.47
CA GLN A 134 7.75 7.90 5.10
C GLN A 134 6.30 8.34 5.28
N LEU A 135 5.51 8.19 4.22
CA LEU A 135 4.05 8.24 4.24
C LEU A 135 3.49 6.83 3.99
N LYS A 136 2.16 6.67 4.08
CA LYS A 136 1.49 5.39 3.82
C LYS A 136 1.62 4.89 2.39
N GLU A 137 1.72 5.80 1.43
CA GLU A 137 1.70 5.48 0.01
C GLU A 137 3.08 5.62 -0.65
N CYS A 138 4.02 6.35 -0.05
CA CYS A 138 5.35 6.53 -0.59
C CYS A 138 6.36 7.03 0.45
N TYR A 139 7.64 7.01 0.11
CA TYR A 139 8.70 7.68 0.86
C TYR A 139 9.77 8.25 -0.06
N ILE A 140 10.56 9.17 0.49
CA ILE A 140 11.84 9.60 -0.09
C ILE A 140 12.95 9.28 0.91
N ARG A 141 14.12 8.94 0.38
CA ARG A 141 15.38 8.90 1.13
C ARG A 141 16.44 9.66 0.36
N TYR A 142 17.22 10.49 1.05
CA TYR A 142 18.44 11.06 0.51
C TYR A 142 19.59 10.93 1.51
N GLU A 143 20.79 10.81 0.98
CA GLU A 143 22.03 10.72 1.76
C GLU A 143 23.25 10.98 0.86
N PRO A 144 24.34 11.53 1.42
CA PRO A 144 25.63 11.59 0.75
C PRO A 144 26.17 10.17 0.42
N GLU A 145 26.84 10.00 -0.72
CA GLU A 145 27.33 8.68 -1.13
C GLU A 145 28.50 8.14 -0.28
N ASP A 146 29.31 9.02 0.30
CA ASP A 146 30.34 8.64 1.27
C ASP A 146 29.72 7.97 2.51
N MET A 147 28.59 8.48 3.01
CA MET A 147 27.85 7.88 4.14
C MET A 147 27.23 6.51 3.80
N LEU A 148 26.84 6.29 2.54
CA LEU A 148 26.37 4.99 2.08
C LEU A 148 27.47 3.94 2.16
N SER A 149 28.68 4.31 1.74
CA SER A 149 29.84 3.42 1.78
C SER A 149 30.21 3.03 3.20
N GLU A 150 30.18 3.97 4.16
CA GLU A 150 30.46 3.67 5.57
C GLU A 150 29.45 2.69 6.19
N LYS A 151 28.16 2.83 5.88
CA LYS A 151 27.13 1.88 6.34
C LYS A 151 27.36 0.47 5.77
N TYR A 152 27.73 0.38 4.50
CA TYR A 152 28.01 -0.88 3.82
C TYR A 152 29.17 -1.67 4.45
N TYR A 153 30.17 -0.99 5.01
CA TYR A 153 31.27 -1.65 5.73
C TYR A 153 30.97 -1.96 7.20
N SER A 154 29.95 -1.34 7.78
CA SER A 154 29.72 -1.33 9.22
C SER A 154 28.67 -2.35 9.65
N HIS A 155 27.55 -2.48 8.95
CA HIS A 155 26.45 -3.34 9.40
C HIS A 155 25.66 -3.90 8.20
N ASN A 156 25.77 -5.20 7.94
CA ASN A 156 24.82 -5.96 7.12
C ASN A 156 23.50 -6.25 7.89
N GLU A 157 23.28 -5.59 9.03
CA GLU A 157 22.13 -5.82 9.90
C GLU A 157 20.98 -4.92 9.49
N LEU A 158 19.85 -5.52 9.13
CA LEU A 158 18.61 -4.83 8.85
C LEU A 158 18.09 -4.13 10.11
N VAL A 159 17.80 -2.84 10.01
CA VAL A 159 17.46 -2.01 11.18
C VAL A 159 15.97 -1.70 11.21
N LEU A 160 15.33 -1.95 12.37
CA LEU A 160 13.97 -1.51 12.63
C LEU A 160 13.91 0.02 12.72
N LEU A 161 13.30 0.66 11.71
CA LEU A 161 13.15 2.12 11.66
C LEU A 161 11.87 2.60 12.36
N HIS A 162 10.79 1.85 12.23
CA HIS A 162 9.50 2.21 12.82
C HIS A 162 8.60 0.98 12.99
N LYS A 163 7.76 1.02 14.04
CA LYS A 163 6.68 0.07 14.22
C LYS A 163 5.40 0.77 14.66
N THR A 164 4.28 0.25 14.21
CA THR A 164 2.95 0.54 14.75
C THR A 164 2.27 -0.79 15.06
N CYS A 165 1.80 -0.97 16.30
CA CYS A 165 1.06 -2.16 16.70
C CYS A 165 -0.40 -1.77 16.96
N GLY A 166 -1.33 -2.58 16.48
CA GLY A 166 -2.76 -2.43 16.73
C GLY A 166 -3.17 -2.86 18.14
N ALA A 167 -4.49 -2.92 18.36
CA ALA A 167 -5.03 -3.45 19.61
C ALA A 167 -4.64 -4.92 19.79
N GLU A 168 -4.44 -5.35 21.04
CA GLU A 168 -4.26 -6.76 21.33
C GLU A 168 -5.58 -7.52 21.15
N SER A 169 -5.47 -8.72 20.58
CA SER A 169 -6.59 -9.63 20.53
C SER A 169 -6.86 -10.13 21.95
N SER A 170 -8.08 -9.99 22.46
CA SER A 170 -8.49 -10.79 23.62
C SER A 170 -8.58 -12.24 23.15
N HIS A 171 -7.47 -13.00 23.28
CA HIS A 171 -7.30 -14.40 22.90
C HIS A 171 -8.21 -14.86 21.76
N VAL A 172 -7.93 -14.41 20.54
CA VAL A 172 -8.55 -15.01 19.35
C VAL A 172 -7.84 -16.34 19.11
N ASP A 173 -8.52 -17.45 19.43
CA ASP A 173 -7.99 -18.80 19.20
C ASP A 173 -7.51 -18.97 17.75
N GLY A 174 -6.29 -19.46 17.58
CA GLY A 174 -5.68 -19.71 16.27
C GLY A 174 -5.17 -18.47 15.52
N PHE A 175 -5.32 -17.25 16.05
CA PHE A 175 -4.81 -16.04 15.38
C PHE A 175 -3.29 -16.06 15.18
N GLU A 176 -2.53 -16.47 16.20
CA GLU A 176 -1.07 -16.52 16.11
C GLU A 176 -0.59 -17.51 15.04
N GLU A 177 -1.26 -18.67 14.93
CA GLU A 177 -0.99 -19.68 13.90
C GLU A 177 -1.34 -19.14 12.51
N MET A 178 -2.53 -18.52 12.35
CA MET A 178 -2.92 -17.88 11.10
C MET A 178 -1.94 -16.80 10.66
N ARG A 179 -1.49 -15.94 11.59
CA ARG A 179 -0.50 -14.90 11.31
C ARG A 179 0.84 -15.49 10.87
N SER A 180 1.31 -16.51 11.59
CA SER A 180 2.61 -17.14 11.29
C SER A 180 2.59 -17.84 9.93
N ALA A 181 1.50 -18.53 9.60
CA ALA A 181 1.31 -19.11 8.27
C ALA A 181 1.23 -18.02 7.18
N ALA A 182 0.51 -16.92 7.44
CA ALA A 182 0.44 -15.78 6.52
C ALA A 182 1.83 -15.17 6.23
N PHE A 183 2.68 -15.06 7.26
CA PHE A 183 4.06 -14.57 7.09
C PHE A 183 4.95 -15.52 6.31
N SER A 184 4.76 -16.84 6.47
CA SER A 184 5.48 -17.84 5.68
C SER A 184 5.11 -17.72 4.20
N ASP A 185 3.81 -17.69 3.88
CA ASP A 185 3.33 -17.57 2.50
C ASP A 185 3.75 -16.24 1.86
N LEU A 186 3.80 -15.16 2.65
CA LEU A 186 4.21 -13.83 2.18
C LEU A 186 5.67 -13.78 1.74
N GLN A 187 6.57 -14.52 2.41
CA GLN A 187 8.00 -14.53 2.09
C GLN A 187 8.27 -15.13 0.71
N ASP A 188 7.57 -16.19 0.34
CA ASP A 188 7.69 -16.77 -1.00
C ASP A 188 7.02 -15.85 -2.04
N ALA A 189 5.81 -15.39 -1.76
CA ALA A 189 5.03 -14.60 -2.70
C ALA A 189 5.68 -13.24 -3.04
N VAL A 190 6.30 -12.55 -2.07
CA VAL A 190 6.96 -11.27 -2.33
C VAL A 190 8.16 -11.41 -3.27
N VAL A 191 8.87 -12.56 -3.20
CA VAL A 191 10.01 -12.84 -4.08
C VAL A 191 9.53 -13.18 -5.49
N GLU A 192 8.48 -14.00 -5.61
CA GLU A 192 7.90 -14.40 -6.90
C GLU A 192 7.29 -13.21 -7.65
N GLU A 193 6.66 -12.27 -6.95
CA GLU A 193 5.99 -11.09 -7.51
C GLU A 193 6.96 -9.90 -7.71
N GLY A 194 8.27 -10.08 -7.49
CA GLY A 194 9.27 -9.06 -7.79
C GLY A 194 9.37 -7.93 -6.77
N GLY A 195 9.12 -8.22 -5.50
CA GLY A 195 9.40 -7.32 -4.37
C GLY A 195 8.19 -6.64 -3.74
N PHE A 196 6.97 -6.90 -4.20
CA PHE A 196 5.74 -6.45 -3.55
C PHE A 196 4.69 -7.56 -3.55
N CYS A 197 4.05 -7.78 -2.41
CA CYS A 197 2.89 -8.66 -2.33
C CYS A 197 1.87 -8.11 -1.34
N LYS A 198 0.59 -8.16 -1.71
CA LYS A 198 -0.56 -7.98 -0.81
C LYS A 198 -1.49 -9.17 -1.01
N THR A 199 -1.63 -9.99 0.03
CA THR A 199 -2.42 -11.22 -0.06
C THR A 199 -3.17 -11.49 1.24
N ASN A 200 -4.03 -12.50 1.21
CA ASN A 200 -4.86 -12.91 2.32
C ASN A 200 -4.57 -14.36 2.66
N TYR A 201 -4.36 -14.65 3.94
CA TYR A 201 -4.37 -16.00 4.48
C TYR A 201 -5.51 -16.12 5.48
N GLN A 202 -6.55 -16.86 5.11
CA GLN A 202 -7.79 -16.95 5.87
C GLN A 202 -8.37 -15.56 6.22
N LEU A 203 -8.31 -15.15 7.49
CA LEU A 203 -8.82 -13.87 8.00
C LEU A 203 -7.72 -12.82 8.22
N VAL A 204 -6.47 -13.11 7.87
CA VAL A 204 -5.32 -12.20 7.99
C VAL A 204 -4.96 -11.69 6.60
N GLN A 205 -5.07 -10.38 6.39
CA GLN A 205 -4.43 -9.73 5.25
C GLN A 205 -3.00 -9.39 5.63
N VAL A 206 -2.07 -9.68 4.72
CA VAL A 206 -0.65 -9.36 4.84
C VAL A 206 -0.18 -8.58 3.63
N MET A 207 0.79 -7.72 3.83
CA MET A 207 1.43 -6.94 2.79
C MET A 207 2.91 -6.80 3.09
N ALA A 208 3.75 -6.93 2.07
CA ALA A 208 5.17 -6.64 2.15
C ALA A 208 5.66 -5.92 0.90
N GLN A 209 6.68 -5.09 1.09
CA GLN A 209 7.40 -4.47 -0.01
C GLN A 209 8.87 -4.31 0.33
N CYS A 210 9.74 -4.73 -0.59
CA CYS A 210 11.18 -4.50 -0.55
C CYS A 210 11.54 -3.18 -1.24
N GLU A 211 12.70 -2.60 -0.90
CA GLU A 211 13.28 -1.49 -1.65
C GLU A 211 13.45 -1.89 -3.12
N GLY A 212 13.21 -0.96 -4.05
CA GLY A 212 13.35 -1.27 -5.47
C GLY A 212 14.76 -1.71 -5.83
N GLU A 213 14.86 -2.55 -6.86
CA GLU A 213 16.12 -3.13 -7.38
C GLU A 213 16.85 -4.08 -6.42
N MET A 214 16.23 -4.47 -5.31
CA MET A 214 16.79 -5.44 -4.37
C MET A 214 16.75 -6.86 -4.93
N GLU A 215 17.76 -7.68 -4.62
CA GLU A 215 17.81 -9.05 -5.09
C GLU A 215 16.73 -9.93 -4.43
N ALA A 216 16.27 -10.96 -5.14
CA ALA A 216 15.22 -11.87 -4.69
C ALA A 216 15.48 -12.45 -3.28
N CYS A 217 16.68 -12.97 -3.05
CA CYS A 217 17.04 -13.56 -1.75
C CYS A 217 17.09 -12.50 -0.64
N GLU A 218 17.71 -11.35 -0.89
CA GLU A 218 17.76 -10.24 0.08
C GLU A 218 16.34 -9.75 0.43
N CYS A 219 15.42 -9.74 -0.54
CA CYS A 219 14.02 -9.40 -0.31
C CYS A 219 13.31 -10.38 0.61
N GLY A 220 13.48 -11.68 0.37
CA GLY A 220 12.96 -12.72 1.27
C GLY A 220 13.51 -12.57 2.69
N GLU A 221 14.83 -12.38 2.84
CA GLU A 221 15.50 -12.18 4.13
C GLU A 221 14.97 -10.93 4.86
N CYS A 222 14.76 -9.83 4.14
CA CYS A 222 14.25 -8.61 4.75
C CYS A 222 12.83 -8.79 5.29
N VAL A 223 11.95 -9.40 4.50
CA VAL A 223 10.56 -9.64 4.89
C VAL A 223 10.47 -10.65 6.04
N ASN A 224 11.31 -11.67 6.03
CA ASN A 224 11.46 -12.60 7.16
C ASN A 224 11.87 -11.85 8.43
N LYS A 225 12.89 -10.98 8.35
CA LYS A 225 13.32 -10.17 9.50
C LYS A 225 12.23 -9.24 10.01
N ALA A 226 11.43 -8.65 9.11
CA ALA A 226 10.29 -7.82 9.49
C ALA A 226 9.19 -8.64 10.20
N ALA A 227 9.00 -9.91 9.82
CA ALA A 227 8.10 -10.83 10.50
C ALA A 227 8.58 -11.20 11.91
N GLU A 228 9.90 -11.42 12.08
CA GLU A 228 10.50 -11.61 13.43
C GLU A 228 10.24 -10.40 14.31
N PHE A 229 10.53 -9.18 13.82
CA PHE A 229 10.22 -7.96 14.56
C PHE A 229 8.71 -7.83 14.85
N ALA A 230 7.82 -8.21 13.93
CA ALA A 230 6.38 -8.19 14.19
C ALA A 230 6.00 -9.09 15.38
N GLN A 231 6.63 -10.26 15.51
CA GLN A 231 6.39 -11.19 16.62
C GLN A 231 6.96 -10.65 17.94
N GLU A 232 8.22 -10.21 17.93
CA GLU A 232 8.94 -9.74 19.11
C GLU A 232 8.39 -8.41 19.64
N GLU A 233 8.04 -7.49 18.74
CA GLU A 233 7.78 -6.10 19.07
C GLU A 233 6.28 -5.76 19.15
N CYS A 234 5.42 -6.57 18.53
CA CYS A 234 3.96 -6.37 18.54
C CYS A 234 3.18 -7.54 19.17
N GLY A 235 3.85 -8.61 19.63
CA GLY A 235 3.24 -9.67 20.44
C GLY A 235 1.96 -10.24 19.82
N ASN A 236 0.82 -10.02 20.48
CA ASN A 236 -0.51 -10.51 20.05
C ASN A 236 -1.40 -9.41 19.42
N ALA A 237 -0.81 -8.32 18.95
CA ALA A 237 -1.55 -7.27 18.25
C ALA A 237 -2.24 -7.84 16.99
N VAL A 238 -3.51 -7.50 16.78
CA VAL A 238 -4.30 -7.98 15.62
C VAL A 238 -3.94 -7.29 14.31
N SER A 239 -3.14 -6.25 14.37
CA SER A 239 -2.54 -5.60 13.21
C SER A 239 -1.18 -5.05 13.58
N ALA A 240 -0.30 -4.91 12.59
CA ALA A 240 0.94 -4.16 12.76
C ALA A 240 1.42 -3.61 11.41
N GLU A 241 2.26 -2.58 11.48
CA GLU A 241 3.13 -2.13 10.40
C GLU A 241 4.57 -2.08 10.94
N ILE A 242 5.48 -2.80 10.30
CA ILE A 242 6.90 -2.92 10.65
C ILE A 242 7.71 -2.40 9.47
N TYR A 243 8.47 -1.34 9.68
CA TYR A 243 9.31 -0.72 8.66
C TYR A 243 10.78 -0.91 9.02
N LEU A 244 11.49 -1.66 8.18
CA LEU A 244 12.94 -1.76 8.21
C LEU A 244 13.55 -0.74 7.24
N ASP A 245 14.87 -0.69 7.18
CA ASP A 245 15.59 0.21 6.27
C ASP A 245 15.41 -0.17 4.80
N LYS A 246 15.20 -1.46 4.50
CA LYS A 246 15.10 -2.00 3.14
C LYS A 246 13.77 -2.68 2.79
N CYS A 247 12.84 -2.83 3.71
CA CYS A 247 11.51 -3.35 3.41
C CYS A 247 10.50 -2.95 4.48
N PHE A 248 9.22 -3.21 4.23
CA PHE A 248 8.21 -3.20 5.28
C PHE A 248 7.33 -4.45 5.20
N LEU A 249 6.74 -4.79 6.34
CA LEU A 249 5.68 -5.79 6.48
C LEU A 249 4.51 -5.15 7.23
N SER A 250 3.29 -5.38 6.76
CA SER A 250 2.09 -5.06 7.52
C SER A 250 1.09 -6.20 7.50
N TYR A 251 0.28 -6.27 8.54
CA TYR A 251 -0.83 -7.22 8.61
C TYR A 251 -2.03 -6.62 9.32
N SER A 252 -3.20 -7.17 9.03
CA SER A 252 -4.46 -6.84 9.72
C SER A 252 -5.37 -8.06 9.75
N TYR A 253 -5.90 -8.37 10.92
CA TYR A 253 -6.86 -9.43 11.14
C TYR A 253 -8.30 -8.91 11.05
N TYR A 254 -9.14 -9.62 10.31
CA TYR A 254 -10.52 -9.26 10.05
C TYR A 254 -11.48 -10.35 10.55
N PRO A 255 -11.93 -10.31 11.81
CA PRO A 255 -12.79 -11.34 12.38
C PRO A 255 -14.16 -11.44 11.68
N GLN A 256 -14.57 -10.40 10.96
CA GLN A 256 -15.84 -10.34 10.21
C GLN A 256 -15.66 -10.64 8.71
N GLY A 257 -14.49 -11.14 8.32
CA GLY A 257 -14.12 -11.33 6.92
C GLY A 257 -13.38 -10.12 6.35
N ILE A 258 -12.52 -10.40 5.37
CA ILE A 258 -11.67 -9.40 4.73
C ILE A 258 -12.52 -8.54 3.80
N PRO A 259 -12.44 -7.19 3.88
CA PRO A 259 -13.13 -6.32 2.95
C PRO A 259 -12.72 -6.62 1.50
N GLU A 260 -13.70 -6.87 0.62
CA GLU A 260 -13.43 -7.02 -0.82
C GLU A 260 -13.14 -5.65 -1.44
N ASP A 261 -11.93 -5.47 -1.96
CA ASP A 261 -11.56 -4.30 -2.76
C ASP A 261 -12.36 -4.32 -4.08
N ARG A 262 -13.27 -3.35 -4.27
CA ARG A 262 -14.14 -3.24 -5.46
C ARG A 262 -13.44 -2.70 -6.71
N GLU A 263 -12.13 -2.49 -6.68
CA GLU A 263 -11.35 -1.97 -7.81
C GLU A 263 -10.35 -3.03 -8.31
N ASN A 264 -10.41 -3.30 -9.62
CA ASN A 264 -9.58 -4.23 -10.41
C ASN A 264 -9.96 -5.72 -10.41
N ARG A 265 -11.10 -5.98 -11.06
CA ARG A 265 -11.36 -7.25 -11.75
C ARG A 265 -10.45 -7.36 -12.98
N GLY A 266 -9.21 -7.83 -12.80
CA GLY A 266 -8.30 -8.05 -13.92
C GLY A 266 -6.95 -8.60 -13.48
N LYS A 267 -6.83 -9.93 -13.49
CA LYS A 267 -5.66 -10.76 -13.09
C LYS A 267 -5.48 -10.98 -11.58
N SER A 268 -6.40 -11.73 -10.98
CA SER A 268 -5.99 -12.70 -9.96
C SER A 268 -6.11 -14.08 -10.58
N ASN A 269 -4.97 -14.63 -11.00
CA ASN A 269 -4.86 -16.05 -11.26
C ASN A 269 -4.34 -16.70 -9.97
N SER A 270 -5.11 -16.56 -8.89
CA SER A 270 -4.84 -17.27 -7.63
C SER A 270 -5.23 -18.73 -7.81
N ASN A 271 -4.33 -19.46 -8.46
CA ASN A 271 -4.20 -20.88 -8.21
C ASN A 271 -3.38 -20.99 -6.94
N ASN A 272 -4.00 -20.92 -5.76
CA ASN A 272 -3.51 -21.56 -4.52
C ASN A 272 -4.58 -21.61 -3.42
N GLY A 273 -5.83 -21.85 -3.82
CA GLY A 273 -6.88 -22.41 -2.98
C GLY A 273 -7.09 -23.89 -3.27
N ARG A 274 -6.02 -24.71 -3.29
CA ARG A 274 -6.13 -26.17 -3.40
C ARG A 274 -5.39 -26.81 -2.25
N THR A 275 -6.05 -26.90 -1.10
CA THR A 275 -6.12 -28.10 -0.24
C THR A 275 -7.07 -27.82 0.92
N LEU A 276 -8.38 -27.77 0.64
CA LEU A 276 -9.44 -28.19 1.58
C LEU A 276 -10.80 -28.38 0.86
N ALA A 277 -10.84 -29.25 -0.14
CA ALA A 277 -12.11 -29.67 -0.77
C ALA A 277 -12.08 -31.12 -1.31
N ILE A 278 -11.15 -31.97 -0.85
CA ILE A 278 -11.05 -33.38 -1.25
C ILE A 278 -11.21 -34.32 -0.04
N VAL A 279 -12.13 -34.00 0.87
CA VAL A 279 -12.59 -34.96 1.89
C VAL A 279 -14.12 -35.10 1.92
N LEU A 280 -14.88 -34.14 1.37
CA LEU A 280 -16.34 -34.25 1.26
C LEU A 280 -16.85 -34.74 -0.11
N GLY A 281 -16.02 -34.69 -1.16
CA GLY A 281 -16.35 -35.23 -2.48
C GLY A 281 -15.96 -36.72 -2.67
N GLY A 282 -14.85 -37.15 -2.06
CA GLY A 282 -14.33 -38.52 -2.20
C GLY A 282 -15.19 -39.56 -1.46
N GLY A 283 -15.70 -39.22 -0.27
CA GLY A 283 -16.58 -40.10 0.50
C GLY A 283 -17.93 -40.34 -0.19
N ALA A 284 -18.51 -39.31 -0.81
CA ALA A 284 -19.78 -39.46 -1.52
C ALA A 284 -19.63 -40.33 -2.78
N ALA A 285 -18.57 -40.14 -3.58
CA ALA A 285 -18.34 -40.93 -4.79
C ALA A 285 -18.12 -42.43 -4.49
N LEU A 286 -17.42 -42.75 -3.42
CA LEU A 286 -17.21 -44.14 -2.98
C LEU A 286 -18.52 -44.78 -2.46
N CYS A 287 -19.32 -44.03 -1.70
CA CYS A 287 -20.64 -44.50 -1.24
C CYS A 287 -21.61 -44.73 -2.40
N PHE A 288 -21.73 -43.79 -3.35
CA PHE A 288 -22.59 -43.95 -4.52
C PHE A 288 -22.11 -45.07 -5.45
N GLY A 289 -20.80 -45.23 -5.63
CA GLY A 289 -20.22 -46.35 -6.39
C GLY A 289 -20.53 -47.71 -5.75
N PHE A 290 -20.42 -47.84 -4.43
CA PHE A 290 -20.73 -49.08 -3.74
C PHE A 290 -22.23 -49.43 -3.82
N ILE A 291 -23.12 -48.45 -3.65
CA ILE A 291 -24.56 -48.64 -3.81
C ILE A 291 -24.90 -49.07 -5.25
N PHE A 292 -24.30 -48.45 -6.26
CA PHE A 292 -24.51 -48.81 -7.66
C PHE A 292 -24.05 -50.25 -7.96
N LEU A 293 -22.91 -50.69 -7.41
CA LEU A 293 -22.45 -52.07 -7.55
C LEU A 293 -23.38 -53.09 -6.86
N LEU A 294 -23.99 -52.74 -5.73
CA LEU A 294 -24.98 -53.58 -5.07
C LEU A 294 -26.26 -53.73 -5.91
N PHE A 295 -26.70 -52.67 -6.60
CA PHE A 295 -27.83 -52.73 -7.52
C PHE A 295 -27.54 -53.61 -8.75
N ILE A 296 -26.34 -53.54 -9.33
CA ILE A 296 -25.96 -54.42 -10.45
C ILE A 296 -25.95 -55.89 -10.02
N LYS A 297 -25.37 -56.20 -8.85
CA LYS A 297 -25.30 -57.58 -8.34
C LYS A 297 -26.68 -58.17 -8.01
N SER A 298 -27.66 -57.32 -7.67
CA SER A 298 -29.06 -57.71 -7.46
C SER A 298 -29.75 -58.11 -8.78
N TRP A 299 -29.38 -57.48 -9.89
CA TRP A 299 -29.94 -57.78 -11.20
C TRP A 299 -29.32 -59.03 -11.82
N THR A 300 -28.01 -59.22 -11.69
CA THR A 300 -27.33 -60.44 -12.19
C THR A 300 -27.70 -61.71 -11.43
N LYS A 301 -28.35 -61.60 -10.26
CA LYS A 301 -28.83 -62.75 -9.50
C LYS A 301 -30.24 -63.21 -9.89
N LYS A 302 -30.90 -62.50 -10.80
CA LYS A 302 -32.28 -62.80 -11.22
C LYS A 302 -32.37 -63.62 -12.51
N ASP A 303 -31.24 -63.87 -13.18
CA ASP A 303 -31.18 -64.54 -14.47
C ASP A 303 -30.65 -65.99 -14.39
N ASP A 304 -30.43 -66.54 -13.20
CA ASP A 304 -29.91 -67.92 -13.01
C ASP A 304 -30.97 -68.96 -12.59
N ASP A 305 -32.27 -68.61 -12.57
CA ASP A 305 -33.35 -69.54 -12.17
C ASP A 305 -34.38 -69.81 -13.29
N ASP A 306 -33.94 -69.93 -14.55
CA ASP A 306 -34.75 -70.48 -15.65
C ASP A 306 -33.87 -71.28 -16.63
N ASP A 307 -33.52 -72.52 -16.25
CA ASP A 307 -33.30 -73.66 -17.17
C ASP A 307 -32.92 -74.91 -16.37
N LEU A 308 -33.93 -75.67 -15.90
CA LEU A 308 -33.87 -77.13 -15.65
C LEU A 308 -35.26 -77.65 -15.20
N VAL A 309 -36.14 -77.95 -16.17
CA VAL A 309 -36.96 -79.19 -16.30
C VAL A 309 -37.36 -79.33 -17.77
#